data_AF-A0A7I7PKQ5-F1
#
_entry.id   AF-A0A7I7PKQ5-F1
#
_cell.length_a   1.000
_cell.length_b   1.000
_cell.length_c   1.000
_cell.angle_alpha   90.00
_cell.angle_beta   90.00
_cell.angle_gamma   90.00
#
_symmetry.space_group_name_H-M   'P 1'
#
loop_
_entity.id
_entity.type
_entity.pdbx_description
1 polymer ?
#
loop_
_entity_poly.entity_id
_entity_poly.type
_entity_poly.pdbx_seq_one_letter_code
_entity_poly.pdbx_strand_id
1 'polypeptide(L)' 'MAFKVWLRDDDPADRGDSDVYEFLSGGVLGVHYAEPGRWSDYYPPAVWTRIAAEPNHRPGEPLDRSIGPDFD' A
#
# COMPACT_ATOMS: atom_id res chain seq x y z
N MET A 1 -8.91 0.10 -6.54
CA MET A 1 -7.60 0.71 -6.26
C MET A 1 -7.63 1.05 -4.80
N ALA A 2 -6.60 0.68 -4.06
CA ALA A 2 -6.64 0.73 -2.60
C ALA A 2 -5.56 1.64 -2.03
N PHE A 3 -4.39 1.67 -2.66
CA PHE A 3 -3.36 2.64 -2.37
C PHE A 3 -2.44 2.85 -3.58
N LYS A 4 -1.64 3.92 -3.53
CA LYS A 4 -0.64 4.30 -4.53
C LYS A 4 0.67 4.61 -3.87
N VAL A 5 1.75 4.13 -4.46
CA VAL A 5 3.12 4.38 -4.00
C VAL A 5 3.84 5.25 -5.02
N TRP A 6 4.50 6.31 -4.54
CA TRP A 6 5.40 7.15 -5.32
C TRP A 6 6.83 6.82 -4.94
N LEU A 7 7.62 6.40 -5.92
CA LEU A 7 9.06 6.22 -5.79
C LEU A 7 9.77 7.42 -6.40
N ARG A 8 11.02 7.64 -5.99
CA ARG A 8 11.80 8.81 -6.39
C ARG A 8 12.05 8.89 -7.89
N ASP A 9 12.30 7.74 -8.52
CA ASP A 9 12.80 7.63 -9.90
C ASP A 9 11.83 6.85 -10.82
N ASP A 10 10.63 6.50 -10.34
CA ASP A 10 9.62 5.74 -11.09
C ASP A 10 8.26 6.44 -11.11
N ASP A 11 7.47 6.09 -12.12
CA ASP A 11 6.06 6.46 -12.16
C ASP A 11 5.28 5.86 -10.98
N PRO A 12 4.33 6.61 -10.41
CA PRO A 12 3.58 6.14 -9.26
C PRO A 12 2.64 5.00 -9.66
N ALA A 13 2.66 3.95 -8.86
CA ALA A 13 2.04 2.70 -9.23
C ALA A 13 0.87 2.37 -8.29
N ASP A 14 -0.27 2.04 -8.88
CA ASP A 14 -1.48 1.67 -8.15
C ASP A 14 -1.39 0.24 -7.61
N ARG A 15 -2.05 0.01 -6.48
CA ARG A 15 -2.09 -1.28 -5.77
C ARG A 15 -3.53 -1.70 -5.51
N GLY A 16 -3.75 -3.00 -5.56
CA GLY A 16 -5.06 -3.63 -5.47
C GLY A 16 -5.60 -3.67 -4.04
N ASP A 17 -6.90 -3.94 -3.94
CA ASP A 17 -7.64 -3.95 -2.68
C ASP A 17 -7.20 -5.03 -1.69
N SER A 18 -6.58 -6.10 -2.20
CA SER A 18 -6.03 -7.17 -1.38
C SER A 18 -4.53 -7.02 -1.10
N ASP A 19 -3.87 -6.05 -1.74
CA ASP A 19 -2.49 -5.74 -1.43
C ASP A 19 -2.41 -5.02 -0.08
N VAL A 20 -1.28 -5.17 0.60
CA VAL A 20 -1.03 -4.57 1.90
C VAL A 20 0.22 -3.73 1.83
N TYR A 21 0.22 -2.57 2.49
CA TYR A 21 1.43 -1.82 2.74
C TYR A 21 1.70 -1.74 4.25
N GLU A 22 2.97 -1.70 4.64
CA GLU A 22 3.35 -1.53 6.04
C GLU A 22 4.60 -0.65 6.19
N PHE A 23 4.75 -0.04 7.36
CA PHE A 23 5.95 0.72 7.71
C PHE A 23 6.77 -0.07 8.71
N LEU A 24 7.94 -0.51 8.27
CA LEU A 24 8.88 -1.27 9.08
C LEU A 24 9.87 -0.34 9.81
N SER A 25 10.58 -0.91 10.78
CA SER A 25 11.67 -0.25 11.49
C SER A 25 12.68 0.38 10.53
N GLY A 26 13.09 1.61 10.83
CA GLY A 26 14.01 2.36 9.98
C GLY A 26 13.34 3.08 8.78
N GLY A 27 12.01 3.14 8.74
CA GLY A 27 11.27 3.89 7.72
C GLY A 27 11.18 3.17 6.36
N VAL A 28 11.38 1.85 6.36
CA VAL A 28 11.22 1.02 5.17
C VAL A 28 9.72 0.81 4.90
N LEU A 29 9.30 1.03 3.66
CA LEU A 29 7.96 0.72 3.19
C LEU A 29 7.95 -0.71 2.64
N GLY A 30 7.16 -1.59 3.25
CA GLY A 30 6.86 -2.93 2.72
C GLY A 30 5.58 -2.90 1.90
N VAL A 31 5.56 -3.61 0.77
CA VAL A 31 4.37 -3.84 -0.06
C VAL A 31 4.21 -5.34 -0.30
N HIS A 32 3.11 -5.91 0.17
CA HIS A 32 2.77 -7.33 0.03
C HIS A 32 1.65 -7.49 -0.97
N TYR A 33 1.91 -8.26 -2.02
CA TYR A 33 0.94 -8.50 -3.08
C TYR A 33 0.08 -9.72 -2.78
N ALA A 34 -1.21 -9.62 -3.06
CA ALA A 34 -2.13 -10.76 -2.94
C ALA A 34 -1.95 -11.80 -4.04
N GLU A 35 -1.29 -11.42 -5.15
CA GLU A 35 -1.03 -12.29 -6.28
C GLU A 35 -0.16 -13.50 -5.88
N PRO A 36 -0.65 -14.74 -6.01
CA PRO A 36 0.11 -15.92 -5.65
C PRO A 36 1.41 -16.04 -6.45
N GLY A 37 2.52 -16.28 -5.75
CA GLY A 37 3.85 -16.42 -6.37
C GLY A 37 4.58 -15.10 -6.61
N ARG A 38 3.93 -13.95 -6.38
CA ARG A 38 4.59 -12.64 -6.39
C ARG A 38 5.22 -12.34 -5.03
N TRP A 39 6.44 -11.85 -5.03
CA TRP A 39 7.17 -11.50 -3.81
C TRP A 39 6.83 -10.09 -3.34
N SER A 40 6.97 -9.87 -2.04
CA SER A 40 6.84 -8.54 -1.45
C SER A 40 8.01 -7.64 -1.85
N ASP A 41 7.71 -6.37 -2.09
CA ASP A 41 8.71 -5.34 -2.37
C ASP A 41 9.00 -4.53 -1.10
N TYR A 42 10.26 -4.13 -0.93
CA TYR A 42 10.71 -3.35 0.23
C TYR A 42 11.49 -2.13 -0.24
N TYR A 43 10.99 -0.95 0.11
CA TYR A 43 11.57 0.33 -0.31
C TYR A 43 12.18 1.06 0.90
N PRO A 44 13.49 1.33 0.91
CA PRO A 44 14.10 2.13 1.97
C PRO A 44 13.62 3.58 1.91
N PRO A 45 13.72 4.36 3.00
CA PRO A 45 13.21 5.74 3.08
C PRO A 45 13.83 6.71 2.07
N ALA A 46 14.98 6.37 1.47
CA ALA A 46 15.61 7.17 0.42
C ALA A 46 14.98 6.96 -0.97
N VAL A 47 14.15 5.92 -1.14
CA VAL A 47 13.59 5.47 -2.42
C VAL A 47 12.11 5.82 -2.55
N TRP A 48 11.30 5.62 -1.50
CA TRP A 48 9.89 5.99 -1.54
C TRP A 48 9.67 7.43 -1.06
N THR A 49 8.71 8.13 -1.65
CA THR A 49 8.44 9.54 -1.36
C THR A 49 7.09 9.75 -0.70
N ARG A 50 6.06 9.02 -1.16
CA ARG A 50 4.68 9.17 -0.67
C ARG A 50 3.93 7.87 -0.81
N ILE A 51 2.99 7.65 0.11
CA ILE A 51 1.87 6.73 -0.06
C ILE A 51 0.55 7.49 0.06
N ALA A 52 -0.44 7.12 -0.74
CA ALA A 52 -1.82 7.58 -0.59
C ALA A 52 -2.70 6.34 -0.59
N ALA A 53 -3.46 6.14 0.47
CA ALA A 53 -4.34 5.00 0.66
C ALA A 53 -5.78 5.47 0.80
N GLU A 54 -6.72 4.62 0.40
CA GLU A 54 -8.14 4.84 0.68
C GLU A 54 -8.37 4.92 2.20
N PRO A 55 -9.38 5.67 2.68
CA PRO A 55 -9.60 5.90 4.12
C PRO A 55 -9.76 4.62 4.95
N ASN A 56 -10.26 3.55 4.33
CA ASN A 56 -10.46 2.22 4.90
C ASN A 56 -9.33 1.23 4.58
N HIS A 57 -8.19 1.71 4.07
CA HIS A 57 -6.99 0.90 3.84
C HIS A 57 -5.87 1.32 4.79
N ARG A 58 -5.79 0.64 5.94
CA ARG A 58 -4.83 0.93 7.00
C ARG A 58 -3.51 0.19 6.76
N PRO A 59 -2.37 0.72 7.23
CA PRO A 59 -1.11 0.00 7.16
C PRO A 59 -1.22 -1.34 7.89
N GLY A 60 -0.69 -2.41 7.27
CA GLY A 60 -0.70 -3.78 7.79
C GLY A 60 -1.99 -4.56 7.51
N GLU A 61 -3.01 -3.93 6.93
CA GLU A 61 -4.30 -4.55 6.64
C GLU A 61 -4.65 -4.43 5.14
N PRO A 62 -5.40 -5.39 4.56
CA PRO A 62 -6.00 -5.20 3.25
C PRO A 62 -7.15 -4.18 3.33
N LEU A 63 -7.71 -3.78 2.18
CA LEU A 63 -8.85 -2.86 2.14
C LEU A 63 -10.03 -3.42 2.94
N ASP A 64 -10.48 -2.69 3.96
CA ASP A 64 -11.68 -3.08 4.70
C ASP A 64 -12.94 -2.72 3.90
N ARG A 65 -13.48 -3.69 3.18
CA ARG A 65 -14.71 -3.55 2.40
C ARG A 65 -15.99 -3.63 3.23
N SER A 66 -15.90 -3.93 4.53
CA SER A 66 -17.07 -3.93 5.42
C SER A 66 -17.48 -2.50 5.81
N ILE A 67 -16.54 -1.56 5.72
CA ILE A 67 -16.78 -0.13 5.85
C ILE A 67 -17.10 0.41 4.44
N GLY A 68 -18.34 0.21 4.00
CA GLY A 68 -18.90 0.96 2.87
C GLY A 68 -19.13 2.42 3.26
N PRO A 69 -19.24 3.36 2.30
CA PRO A 69 -19.75 4.69 2.62
C PRO A 69 -21.10 4.55 3.33
N ASP A 70 -21.24 5.15 4.52
CA ASP A 70 -22.52 5.31 5.20
C ASP A 70 -23.44 6.10 4.26
N PHE A 71 -24.26 5.39 3.48
CA PHE A 71 -25.44 5.97 2.84
C PHE A 71 -26.58 5.82 3.86
N ASP A 72 -26.67 6.74 4.81
CA ASP A 72 -27.91 7.05 5.55
C ASP A 72 -28.88 7.83 4.66
#